data_AF-A0A3B9DAV7-F1
#
_entry.id   AF-A0A3B9DAV7-F1
#
_cell.length_a   1.000
_cell.length_b   1.000
_cell.length_c   1.000
_cell.angle_alpha   90.00
_cell.angle_beta   90.00
_cell.angle_gamma   90.00
#
_symmetry.space_group_name_H-M   'P 1'
#
loop_
_entity.id
_entity.type
_entity.pdbx_description
1 polymer ?
#
loop_
_entity_poly.entity_id
_entity_poly.type
_entity_poly.pdbx_seq_one_letter_code
_entity_poly.pdbx_strand_id
1 'polypeptide(L)'
;MQTMLHIISKILIGGLMLFPSYIIASVPDATIYGPIVTEPHPSLNSIYSASAIELINKGYIEEEYFIEGTANRYSSAEMENSEIIDSGHRYKTRLIVRRPQAAENFNGVVVVEWINVTGGADKDIDWWQSGHHFVR
;
A
#
# COMPACT_ATOMS: atom_id res chain seq x y z
N MET A 1 72.92 -31.19 8.55
CA MET A 1 73.74 -30.06 9.02
C MET A 1 72.92 -28.78 8.85
N GLN A 2 72.43 -28.24 9.97
CA GLN A 2 72.09 -26.83 10.26
C GLN A 2 71.30 -26.00 9.22
N THR A 3 69.99 -25.78 9.46
CA THR A 3 69.35 -24.54 9.99
C THR A 3 69.43 -23.32 9.08
N MET A 4 68.26 -22.81 8.65
CA MET A 4 67.84 -21.47 9.11
C MET A 4 66.35 -21.22 8.85
N LEU A 5 65.65 -20.89 9.93
CA LEU A 5 64.27 -20.41 10.01
C LEU A 5 64.24 -18.92 9.63
N HIS A 6 63.38 -18.50 8.70
CA HIS A 6 63.04 -17.08 8.50
C HIS A 6 61.53 -16.89 8.59
N ILE A 7 61.13 -16.16 9.63
CA ILE A 7 59.77 -15.70 9.92
C ILE A 7 59.51 -14.51 8.99
N ILE A 8 58.57 -14.65 8.05
CA ILE A 8 57.99 -13.51 7.33
C ILE A 8 56.59 -13.31 7.88
N SER A 9 56.44 -12.25 8.67
CA SER A 9 55.17 -11.68 9.11
C SER A 9 54.29 -11.40 7.89
N LYS A 10 53.18 -12.11 7.75
CA LYS A 10 52.15 -11.79 6.76
C LYS A 10 51.30 -10.65 7.32
N ILE A 11 51.52 -9.45 6.81
CA ILE A 11 50.62 -8.31 6.99
C ILE A 11 49.26 -8.70 6.41
N LEU A 12 48.26 -8.86 7.26
CA LEU A 12 46.88 -9.06 6.85
C LEU A 12 46.31 -7.69 6.46
N ILE A 13 46.32 -7.36 5.16
CA ILE A 13 45.56 -6.22 4.63
C ILE A 13 44.10 -6.65 4.59
N GLY A 14 43.34 -6.30 5.64
CA GLY A 14 41.89 -6.41 5.62
C GLY A 14 41.33 -5.41 4.61
N GLY A 15 40.94 -5.88 3.42
CA GLY A 15 40.23 -5.07 2.45
C GLY A 15 38.88 -4.65 3.02
N LEU A 16 38.65 -3.35 3.16
CA LEU A 16 37.35 -2.81 3.51
C LEU A 16 36.42 -3.03 2.32
N MET A 17 35.57 -4.07 2.37
CA MET A 17 34.48 -4.23 1.42
C MET A 17 33.44 -3.15 1.71
N LEU A 18 33.44 -2.09 0.90
CA LEU A 18 32.36 -1.11 0.88
C LEU A 18 31.18 -1.75 0.15
N PHE A 19 30.23 -2.28 0.90
CA PHE A 19 28.92 -2.60 0.35
C PHE A 19 28.17 -1.28 0.14
N PRO A 20 27.59 -1.04 -1.04
CA PRO A 20 26.68 0.10 -1.22
C PRO A 20 25.50 -0.07 -0.26
N SER A 21 25.36 0.86 0.68
CA SER A 21 24.17 0.99 1.51
C SER A 21 23.07 1.60 0.67
N TYR A 22 22.15 0.78 0.17
CA TYR A 22 20.91 1.29 -0.40
C TYR A 22 20.01 1.75 0.75
N ILE A 23 19.88 3.07 0.93
CA ILE A 23 18.81 3.61 1.77
C ILE A 23 17.52 3.46 0.96
N ILE A 24 16.73 2.43 1.28
CA ILE A 24 15.36 2.36 0.81
C ILE A 24 14.64 3.56 1.43
N ALA A 25 14.12 4.43 0.57
CA ALA A 25 13.22 5.51 0.94
C ALA A 25 12.07 4.94 1.81
N SER A 26 12.02 5.34 3.09
CA SER A 26 10.93 4.93 3.98
C SER A 26 9.63 5.55 3.46
N VAL A 27 8.60 4.73 3.28
CA VAL A 27 7.24 5.22 3.07
C VAL A 27 6.80 5.90 4.37
N PRO A 28 6.35 7.17 4.34
CA PRO A 28 5.85 7.83 5.54
C PRO A 28 4.63 7.11 6.09
N ASP A 29 4.48 7.09 7.42
CA ASP A 29 3.30 6.51 8.06
C ASP A 29 2.02 7.25 7.64
N ALA A 30 0.93 6.49 7.53
CA ALA A 30 -0.40 7.00 7.26
C ALA A 30 -1.33 6.70 8.44
N THR A 31 -2.29 7.59 8.68
CA THR A 31 -3.34 7.39 9.69
C THR A 31 -4.68 7.15 9.01
N ILE A 32 -5.43 6.16 9.48
CA ILE A 32 -6.77 5.83 9.00
C ILE A 32 -7.81 6.30 10.01
N TYR A 33 -8.86 6.97 9.54
CA TYR A 33 -9.98 7.45 10.32
C TYR A 33 -11.28 6.87 9.77
N GLY A 34 -12.12 6.35 10.67
CA GLY A 34 -13.44 5.85 10.31
C GLY A 34 -13.84 4.62 11.13
N PRO A 35 -14.92 3.91 10.72
CA PRO A 35 -15.69 4.17 9.51
C PRO A 35 -16.39 5.54 9.54
N ILE A 36 -16.54 6.17 8.38
CA ILE A 36 -17.30 7.41 8.21
C ILE A 36 -18.78 7.05 8.28
N VAL A 37 -19.54 7.83 9.06
CA VAL A 37 -20.99 7.62 9.18
C VAL A 37 -21.66 7.97 7.86
N THR A 38 -22.39 7.03 7.30
CA THR A 38 -23.15 7.19 6.05
C THR A 38 -24.61 6.77 6.23
N GLU A 39 -25.46 7.24 5.33
CA GLU A 39 -26.85 6.81 5.23
C GLU A 39 -27.03 5.80 4.09
N PRO A 40 -28.02 4.91 4.14
CA PRO A 40 -28.28 3.98 3.03
C PRO A 40 -28.76 4.73 1.78
N HIS A 41 -28.48 4.16 0.60
CA HIS A 41 -29.05 4.62 -0.67
C HIS A 41 -30.59 4.60 -0.59
N PRO A 42 -31.32 5.60 -1.17
CA PRO A 42 -30.86 6.64 -2.08
C PRO A 42 -30.43 7.97 -1.44
N SER A 43 -30.06 7.97 -0.14
CA SER A 43 -29.62 9.21 0.50
C SER A 43 -28.41 9.83 -0.22
N LEU A 44 -28.39 11.17 -0.29
CA LEU A 44 -27.22 11.93 -0.76
C LEU A 44 -26.04 11.83 0.23
N ASN A 45 -26.28 11.34 1.45
CA ASN A 45 -25.26 11.04 2.46
C ASN A 45 -24.79 9.57 2.41
N SER A 46 -25.09 8.84 1.33
CA SER A 46 -24.58 7.48 1.12
C SER A 46 -23.14 7.47 0.60
N ILE A 47 -22.47 6.32 0.70
CA ILE A 47 -21.14 6.13 0.12
C ILE A 47 -21.20 6.45 -1.37
N TYR A 48 -20.38 7.40 -1.80
CA TYR A 48 -20.30 7.77 -3.21
C TYR A 48 -19.72 6.62 -4.03
N SER A 49 -20.45 6.23 -5.09
CA SER A 49 -20.15 5.05 -5.90
C SER A 49 -20.20 3.73 -5.10
N ALA A 50 -21.15 3.61 -4.16
CA ALA A 50 -21.42 2.38 -3.42
C ALA A 50 -21.59 1.16 -4.34
N SER A 51 -21.23 -0.03 -3.82
CA SER A 51 -21.32 -1.28 -4.57
C SER A 51 -22.72 -1.54 -5.13
N ALA A 52 -22.80 -1.85 -6.43
CA ALA A 52 -24.04 -2.34 -7.05
C ALA A 52 -24.39 -3.79 -6.65
N ILE A 53 -23.44 -4.53 -6.07
CA ILE A 53 -23.67 -5.87 -5.51
C ILE A 53 -24.32 -5.70 -4.14
N GLU A 54 -25.44 -6.40 -3.90
CA GLU A 54 -26.07 -6.48 -2.58
C GLU A 54 -25.19 -7.28 -1.62
N LEU A 55 -24.53 -6.58 -0.68
CA LEU A 55 -23.52 -7.15 0.21
C LEU A 55 -24.11 -7.75 1.48
N ILE A 56 -25.15 -7.12 2.06
CA ILE A 56 -25.70 -7.53 3.37
C ILE A 56 -26.26 -8.95 3.27
N ASN A 57 -27.00 -9.24 2.19
CA ASN A 57 -27.55 -10.59 1.95
C ASN A 57 -26.48 -11.66 1.74
N LYS A 58 -25.23 -11.27 1.49
CA LYS A 58 -24.08 -12.17 1.36
C LYS A 58 -23.20 -12.18 2.62
N GLY A 59 -23.58 -11.48 3.69
CA GLY A 59 -22.79 -11.39 4.92
C GLY A 59 -21.55 -10.50 4.79
N TYR A 60 -21.56 -9.55 3.84
CA TYR A 60 -20.51 -8.55 3.65
C TYR A 60 -21.03 -7.16 3.99
N ILE A 61 -20.11 -6.25 4.26
CA ILE A 61 -20.39 -4.83 4.47
C ILE A 61 -19.45 -3.97 3.62
N GLU A 62 -19.88 -2.73 3.38
CA GLU A 62 -19.10 -1.68 2.74
C GLU A 62 -19.00 -0.50 3.72
N GLU A 63 -17.78 -0.04 3.97
CA GLU A 63 -17.48 1.05 4.88
C GLU A 63 -16.51 2.02 4.20
N GLU A 64 -16.71 3.33 4.41
CA GLU A 64 -15.78 4.37 3.94
C GLU A 64 -14.87 4.82 5.09
N TYR A 65 -13.62 5.14 4.77
CA TYR A 65 -12.62 5.66 5.69
C TYR A 65 -11.86 6.81 5.02
N PHE A 66 -11.25 7.68 5.82
CA PHE A 66 -10.17 8.55 5.36
C PHE A 66 -8.81 7.94 5.68
N ILE A 67 -7.88 8.09 4.76
CA ILE A 67 -6.45 7.87 4.98
C ILE A 67 -5.70 9.17 4.71
N GLU A 68 -4.87 9.60 5.66
CA GLU A 68 -4.09 10.83 5.55
C GLU A 68 -2.65 10.63 6.03
N GLY A 69 -1.76 11.49 5.55
CA GLY A 69 -0.34 11.42 5.87
C GLY A 69 0.45 12.41 5.05
N THR A 70 1.72 12.09 4.80
CA THR A 70 2.57 12.84 3.88
C THR A 70 3.10 11.93 2.77
N ALA A 71 3.27 12.49 1.58
CA ALA A 71 3.77 11.79 0.40
C ALA A 71 5.13 12.33 -0.03
N ASN A 72 5.89 11.47 -0.69
CA ASN A 72 7.15 11.79 -1.35
C ASN A 72 6.93 11.99 -2.84
N ARG A 73 7.71 12.87 -3.47
CA ARG A 73 7.90 12.89 -4.92
C ARG A 73 9.19 12.19 -5.26
N TYR A 74 9.19 11.52 -6.40
CA TYR A 74 10.28 10.68 -6.83
C TYR A 74 10.88 11.18 -8.15
N SER A 75 12.17 10.92 -8.39
CA SER A 75 12.95 11.41 -9.52
C SER A 75 12.46 10.93 -10.89
N SER A 76 11.62 9.89 -10.94
CA SER A 76 10.92 9.38 -12.12
C SER A 76 11.82 9.22 -13.35
N ALA A 77 12.68 8.21 -13.34
CA ALA A 77 13.22 7.60 -14.56
C ALA A 77 12.47 6.29 -14.86
N GLU A 78 12.33 5.94 -16.14
CA GLU A 78 11.56 4.79 -16.61
C GLU A 78 11.96 3.49 -15.90
N MET A 79 11.01 2.84 -15.21
CA MET A 79 11.13 1.50 -14.60
C MET A 79 12.38 1.27 -13.73
N GLU A 80 13.02 2.33 -13.22
CA GLU A 80 14.16 2.24 -12.32
C GLU A 80 13.76 2.55 -10.88
N ASN A 81 14.61 2.11 -9.94
CA ASN A 81 14.51 2.53 -8.55
C ASN A 81 14.59 4.06 -8.52
N SER A 82 13.52 4.71 -8.04
CA SER A 82 13.47 6.16 -7.99
C SER A 82 13.97 6.69 -6.65
N GLU A 83 14.58 7.87 -6.68
CA GLU A 83 15.04 8.58 -5.49
C GLU A 83 13.99 9.60 -5.05
N ILE A 84 13.87 9.83 -3.73
CA ILE A 84 13.04 10.93 -3.23
C ILE A 84 13.69 12.25 -3.65
N ILE A 85 12.96 13.10 -4.36
CA ILE A 85 13.40 14.46 -4.72
C ILE A 85 12.74 15.55 -3.89
N ASP A 86 11.61 15.23 -3.25
CA ASP A 86 10.80 16.15 -2.44
C ASP A 86 9.91 15.34 -1.50
N SER A 87 9.57 15.86 -0.31
CA SER A 87 8.85 15.11 0.72
C SER A 87 7.97 15.98 1.62
N GLY A 88 7.13 15.37 2.44
CA GLY A 88 6.28 16.09 3.38
C GLY A 88 5.00 16.66 2.79
N HIS A 89 4.61 16.24 1.58
CA HIS A 89 3.38 16.72 0.94
C HIS A 89 2.16 16.09 1.59
N ARG A 90 1.37 16.88 2.32
CA ARG A 90 0.16 16.37 2.98
C ARG A 90 -0.85 15.85 1.96
N TYR A 91 -1.44 14.70 2.25
CA TYR A 91 -2.59 14.19 1.53
C TYR A 91 -3.66 13.72 2.51
N LYS A 92 -4.91 13.74 2.04
CA LYS A 92 -6.04 13.05 2.66
C LYS A 92 -6.92 12.55 1.52
N THR A 93 -7.18 11.25 1.50
CA THR A 93 -8.03 10.62 0.49
C THR A 93 -8.96 9.61 1.15
N ARG A 94 -9.94 9.12 0.39
CA ARG A 94 -10.90 8.12 0.83
C ARG A 94 -10.44 6.70 0.52
N LEU A 95 -10.89 5.76 1.33
CA LEU A 95 -10.75 4.31 1.16
C LEU A 95 -12.13 3.68 1.33
N ILE A 96 -12.55 2.87 0.36
CA ILE A 96 -13.73 2.02 0.50
C ILE A 96 -13.27 0.60 0.83
N VAL A 97 -13.79 0.04 1.92
CA VAL A 97 -13.48 -1.33 2.35
C VAL A 97 -14.73 -2.17 2.22
N ARG A 98 -14.60 -3.25 1.45
CA ARG A 98 -15.63 -4.28 1.31
C ARG A 98 -15.10 -5.57 1.89
N ARG A 99 -15.75 -6.08 2.93
CA ARG A 99 -15.26 -7.24 3.69
C ARG A 99 -16.40 -8.07 4.25
N PRO A 100 -16.15 -9.34 4.63
CA PRO A 100 -17.08 -10.08 5.47
C PRO A 100 -17.41 -9.28 6.73
N GLN A 101 -18.69 -9.29 7.12
CA GLN A 101 -19.16 -8.63 8.33
C GLN A 101 -18.52 -9.24 9.58
N ALA A 102 -18.52 -10.57 9.64
CA ALA A 102 -17.92 -11.37 10.69
C ALA A 102 -16.41 -11.56 10.43
N ALA A 103 -15.57 -11.23 11.41
CA ALA A 103 -14.11 -11.23 11.25
C ALA A 103 -13.54 -12.63 11.00
N GLU A 104 -14.18 -13.67 11.56
CA GLU A 104 -13.82 -15.08 11.38
C GLU A 104 -13.96 -15.58 9.93
N ASN A 105 -14.74 -14.88 9.10
CA ASN A 105 -14.90 -15.21 7.68
C ASN A 105 -13.80 -14.58 6.81
N PHE A 106 -12.96 -13.70 7.37
CA PHE A 106 -11.83 -13.13 6.66
C PHE A 106 -10.73 -14.18 6.47
N ASN A 107 -10.35 -14.43 5.22
CA ASN A 107 -9.38 -15.46 4.85
C ASN A 107 -7.93 -14.97 4.81
N GLY A 108 -7.66 -13.73 5.22
CA GLY A 108 -6.31 -13.15 5.22
C GLY A 108 -5.88 -12.49 3.90
N VAL A 109 -6.71 -12.51 2.85
CA VAL A 109 -6.36 -11.94 1.54
C VAL A 109 -7.04 -10.59 1.34
N VAL A 110 -6.24 -9.57 1.00
CA VAL A 110 -6.73 -8.24 0.63
C VAL A 110 -6.47 -8.01 -0.85
N VAL A 111 -7.51 -7.62 -1.57
CA VAL A 111 -7.41 -7.11 -2.95
C VAL A 111 -7.46 -5.60 -2.88
N VAL A 112 -6.48 -4.93 -3.45
CA VAL A 112 -6.38 -3.46 -3.49
C VAL A 112 -6.56 -3.00 -4.93
N GLU A 113 -7.55 -2.14 -5.15
CA GLU A 113 -7.83 -1.51 -6.43
C GLU A 113 -7.55 0.00 -6.33
N TRP A 114 -6.92 0.55 -7.37
CA TRP A 114 -6.82 1.99 -7.54
C TRP A 114 -8.04 2.51 -8.29
N ILE A 115 -8.72 3.51 -7.72
CA ILE A 115 -9.93 4.04 -8.34
C ILE A 115 -9.59 4.82 -9.62
N ASN A 116 -10.23 4.44 -10.73
CA ASN A 116 -10.07 5.14 -12.00
C ASN A 116 -10.78 6.50 -11.97
N VAL A 117 -10.06 7.56 -12.30
CA VAL A 117 -10.58 8.94 -12.30
C VAL A 117 -10.61 9.58 -13.70
N THR A 118 -10.27 8.83 -14.76
CA THR A 118 -10.21 9.37 -16.13
C THR A 118 -11.54 9.97 -16.58
N GLY A 119 -12.66 9.41 -16.11
CA GLY A 119 -14.01 9.90 -16.42
C GLY A 119 -14.51 11.04 -15.55
N GLY A 120 -13.66 11.64 -14.70
CA GLY A 120 -14.01 12.74 -13.78
C GLY A 120 -14.82 12.33 -12.54
N ALA A 121 -15.33 11.10 -12.50
CA ALA A 121 -15.85 10.44 -11.31
C ALA A 121 -14.93 9.28 -10.94
N ASP A 122 -15.03 8.84 -9.70
CA ASP A 122 -14.24 7.75 -9.16
C ASP A 122 -14.93 6.40 -9.49
N LYS A 123 -14.21 5.51 -10.19
CA LYS A 123 -14.74 4.25 -10.72
C LYS A 123 -13.87 3.07 -10.32
N ASP A 124 -14.45 2.14 -9.59
CA ASP A 124 -13.88 0.83 -9.21
C ASP A 124 -14.24 -0.22 -10.27
N ILE A 125 -13.61 -0.11 -11.44
CA ILE A 125 -13.91 -0.96 -12.60
C ILE A 125 -13.60 -2.44 -12.34
N ASP A 126 -12.53 -2.73 -11.60
CA ASP A 126 -12.16 -4.11 -11.31
C ASP A 126 -13.15 -4.73 -10.31
N TRP A 127 -13.62 -3.97 -9.32
CA TRP A 127 -14.74 -4.36 -8.47
C TRP A 127 -16.02 -4.61 -9.28
N TRP A 128 -16.36 -3.71 -10.20
CA TRP A 128 -17.57 -3.84 -11.01
C TRP A 128 -17.55 -5.13 -11.86
N GLN A 129 -16.39 -5.52 -12.39
CA GLN A 129 -16.25 -6.75 -13.18
C GLN A 129 -16.09 -8.01 -12.32
N SER A 130 -15.38 -7.92 -11.20
CA SER A 130 -14.89 -9.10 -10.46
C SER A 130 -15.51 -9.28 -9.07
N GLY A 131 -16.26 -8.30 -8.56
CA GLY A 131 -16.78 -8.28 -7.20
C GLY A 131 -17.62 -9.50 -6.84
N HIS A 132 -18.38 -10.05 -7.80
CA HIS A 132 -19.15 -11.28 -7.60
C HIS A 132 -18.29 -12.51 -7.30
N HIS A 133 -17.00 -12.51 -7.68
CA HIS A 133 -16.05 -13.58 -7.37
C HIS A 133 -15.38 -13.41 -5.99
N PHE A 134 -15.33 -12.17 -5.50
CA PHE A 134 -14.76 -11.82 -4.18
C PHE A 134 -15.77 -11.98 -3.04
N VAL A 135 -17.06 -11.78 -3.34
CA VAL A 135 -18.16 -11.92 -2.38
C VAL A 135 -18.81 -13.29 -2.52
N ARG A 136 -18.46 -14.20 -1.61
CA ARG A 136 -18.87 -15.61 -1.62
C ARG A 136 -19.96 -15.92 -0.62
#